data_AF-K1X650-F1
#
_entry.id   AF-K1X650-F1
#
_cell.length_a   1.000
_cell.length_b   1.000
_cell.length_c   1.000
_cell.angle_alpha   90.00
_cell.angle_beta   90.00
_cell.angle_gamma   90.00
#
_symmetry.space_group_name_H-M   'P 1'
#
loop_
_entity.id
_entity.type
_entity.pdbx_description
1 polymer ?
#
loop_
_entity_poly.entity_id
_entity_poly.type
_entity_poly.pdbx_seq_one_letter_code
_entity_poly.pdbx_strand_id
1 'polypeptide(L)'
;MKQLLIKQAIFLPIIYFGSIIIAGFFANEYSHLGQHASELGINSNKSAVILFQIGIILTSISLFLLALGLLINFKNRFSISSILVFAFGVTFIFGAIYPINSPWHGFYGLGLFIMILPFAFLYELNNLINNRTVHRISIVAGFLMFFYLWSMIASLDPVNYRGLTQRLFGIVVFGWFSFISYQLNEVIKKKSYNLN
;
A
#
# COMPACT_ATOMS: atom_id res chain seq x y z
N MET A 1 -0.12 -13.39 -19.10
CA MET A 1 0.23 -13.68 -17.68
C MET A 1 1.07 -12.57 -17.04
N LYS A 2 2.22 -12.15 -17.61
CA LYS A 2 3.11 -11.12 -17.00
C LYS A 2 2.42 -9.77 -16.71
N GLN A 3 1.48 -9.35 -17.55
CA GLN A 3 0.70 -8.13 -17.35
C GLN A 3 -0.20 -8.17 -16.09
N LEU A 4 -0.73 -9.34 -15.73
CA LEU A 4 -1.65 -9.48 -14.60
C LEU A 4 -0.98 -9.16 -13.27
N LEU A 5 0.34 -9.40 -13.16
CA LEU A 5 1.16 -9.08 -11.99
C LEU A 5 1.04 -7.60 -11.59
N ILE A 6 0.96 -6.70 -12.57
CA ILE A 6 0.79 -5.26 -12.36
C ILE A 6 -0.70 -4.89 -12.32
N LYS A 7 -1.50 -5.39 -13.27
CA LYS A 7 -2.91 -4.99 -13.40
C LYS A 7 -3.72 -5.24 -12.12
N GLN A 8 -3.44 -6.33 -11.40
CA GLN A 8 -4.16 -6.67 -10.17
C GLN A 8 -4.00 -5.60 -9.07
N ALA A 9 -2.87 -4.89 -9.03
CA ALA A 9 -2.61 -3.86 -8.02
C ALA A 9 -3.47 -2.60 -8.18
N ILE A 10 -4.20 -2.46 -9.30
CA ILE A 10 -5.27 -1.45 -9.45
C ILE A 10 -6.34 -1.63 -8.36
N PHE A 11 -6.57 -2.86 -7.90
CA PHE A 11 -7.58 -3.18 -6.91
C PHE A 11 -7.07 -3.12 -5.45
N LEU A 12 -5.81 -2.73 -5.21
CA LEU A 12 -5.25 -2.60 -3.86
C LEU A 12 -6.11 -1.77 -2.90
N PRO A 13 -6.66 -0.59 -3.29
CA PRO A 13 -7.57 0.15 -2.42
C PRO A 13 -8.78 -0.67 -1.98
N ILE A 14 -9.39 -1.41 -2.91
CA ILE A 14 -10.59 -2.22 -2.62
C ILE A 14 -10.23 -3.37 -1.69
N ILE A 15 -9.10 -4.05 -1.92
CA ILE A 15 -8.64 -5.16 -1.07
C ILE A 15 -8.37 -4.66 0.36
N TYR A 16 -7.62 -3.56 0.50
CA TYR A 16 -7.25 -3.03 1.80
C TYR A 16 -8.45 -2.42 2.54
N PHE A 17 -9.15 -1.45 1.94
CA PHE A 17 -10.26 -0.80 2.60
C PHE A 17 -11.47 -1.71 2.76
N GLY A 18 -11.77 -2.52 1.74
CA GLY A 18 -12.87 -3.47 1.80
C GLY A 18 -12.71 -4.45 2.96
N SER A 19 -11.50 -4.99 3.17
CA SER A 19 -11.27 -5.90 4.28
C SER A 19 -11.38 -5.23 5.65
N ILE A 20 -10.90 -3.99 5.82
CA ILE A 20 -11.05 -3.22 7.05
C ILE A 20 -12.51 -2.89 7.33
N ILE A 21 -13.26 -2.47 6.33
CA ILE A 21 -14.69 -2.14 6.45
C ILE A 21 -15.47 -3.40 6.84
N ILE A 22 -15.27 -4.50 6.10
CA ILE A 22 -15.94 -5.77 6.36
C ILE A 22 -15.60 -6.27 7.77
N ALA A 23 -14.32 -6.30 8.14
CA ALA A 23 -13.91 -6.71 9.49
C ALA A 23 -14.50 -5.81 10.59
N GLY A 24 -14.52 -4.49 10.36
CA GLY A 24 -15.10 -3.51 11.27
C GLY A 24 -16.59 -3.72 11.55
N PHE A 25 -17.37 -4.18 10.56
CA PHE A 25 -18.78 -4.53 10.76
C PHE A 25 -19.00 -5.67 11.75
N PHE A 26 -18.06 -6.61 11.85
CA PHE A 26 -18.14 -7.73 12.80
C PHE A 26 -17.45 -7.42 14.13
N ALA A 27 -16.68 -6.34 14.21
CA ALA A 27 -15.85 -6.05 15.37
C ALA A 27 -16.68 -5.48 16.52
N ASN A 28 -16.39 -5.93 17.75
CA ASN A 28 -17.02 -5.39 18.94
C ASN A 28 -16.37 -4.05 19.29
N GLU A 29 -17.20 -3.03 19.54
CA GLU A 29 -16.79 -1.69 20.00
C GLU A 29 -15.72 -1.02 19.13
N TYR A 30 -15.67 -1.36 17.84
CA TYR A 30 -14.68 -0.81 16.93
C TYR A 30 -15.12 0.52 16.31
N SER A 31 -14.26 1.53 16.37
CA SER A 31 -14.45 2.82 15.71
C SER A 31 -13.50 3.00 14.54
N HIS A 32 -14.04 3.07 13.33
CA HIS A 32 -13.26 3.40 12.13
C HIS A 32 -12.56 4.76 12.19
N LEU A 33 -13.12 5.71 12.98
CA LEU A 33 -12.57 7.05 13.16
C LEU A 33 -11.52 7.11 14.26
N GLY A 34 -11.76 6.40 15.38
CA GLY A 34 -10.92 6.49 16.59
C GLY A 34 -9.82 5.44 16.70
N GLN A 35 -9.90 4.34 15.94
CA GLN A 35 -8.99 3.21 16.09
C GLN A 35 -8.21 2.92 14.81
N HIS A 36 -6.96 2.52 14.96
CA HIS A 36 -6.16 2.04 13.85
C HIS A 36 -6.73 0.72 13.29
N ALA A 37 -6.43 0.44 12.02
CA ALA A 37 -6.81 -0.81 11.38
C ALA A 37 -6.22 -2.02 12.11
N SER A 38 -4.98 -1.92 12.59
CA SER A 38 -4.28 -2.98 13.32
C SER A 38 -4.93 -3.36 14.65
N GLU A 39 -5.77 -2.50 15.24
CA GLU A 39 -6.54 -2.85 16.44
C GLU A 39 -7.63 -3.90 16.17
N LEU A 40 -8.06 -4.07 14.91
CA LEU A 40 -8.93 -5.19 14.52
C LEU A 40 -8.25 -6.55 14.75
N GLY A 41 -6.91 -6.60 14.67
CA GLY A 41 -6.12 -7.82 14.89
C GLY A 41 -6.15 -8.33 16.33
N ILE A 42 -6.67 -7.55 17.28
CA ILE A 42 -6.82 -7.93 18.70
C ILE A 42 -8.27 -7.82 19.19
N ASN A 43 -9.24 -7.70 18.27
CA ASN A 43 -10.65 -7.59 18.65
C ASN A 43 -11.15 -8.86 19.36
N SER A 44 -12.13 -8.72 20.25
CA SER A 44 -12.73 -9.86 20.95
C SER A 44 -13.55 -10.76 20.02
N ASN A 45 -14.09 -10.23 18.91
CA ASN A 45 -14.74 -11.04 17.89
C ASN A 45 -13.72 -11.68 16.94
N LYS A 46 -13.59 -13.02 17.03
CA LYS A 46 -12.66 -13.80 16.18
C LYS A 46 -12.93 -13.66 14.69
N SER A 47 -14.19 -13.51 14.27
CA SER A 47 -14.52 -13.33 12.86
C SER A 47 -13.95 -12.03 12.31
N ALA A 48 -14.01 -10.94 13.08
CA ALA A 48 -13.41 -9.66 12.69
C ALA A 48 -11.88 -9.78 12.54
N VAL A 49 -11.23 -10.46 13.48
CA VAL A 49 -9.77 -10.70 13.45
C VAL A 49 -9.38 -11.49 12.19
N ILE A 50 -10.07 -12.59 11.89
CA ILE A 50 -9.79 -13.44 10.73
C ILE A 50 -9.99 -12.66 9.43
N LEU A 51 -11.09 -11.91 9.29
CA LEU A 51 -11.39 -11.11 8.11
C LEU A 51 -10.33 -10.02 7.87
N PHE A 52 -9.90 -9.34 8.95
CA PHE A 52 -8.80 -8.38 8.89
C PHE A 52 -7.50 -9.05 8.41
N GLN A 53 -7.09 -10.16 9.05
CA GLN A 53 -5.86 -10.86 8.69
C GLN A 53 -5.84 -11.32 7.24
N ILE A 54 -6.94 -11.92 6.75
CA ILE A 54 -7.07 -12.32 5.34
C ILE A 54 -6.86 -11.12 4.42
N GLY A 55 -7.50 -10.00 4.71
CA GLY A 55 -7.37 -8.77 3.93
C GLY A 55 -5.96 -8.21 3.86
N ILE A 56 -5.27 -8.17 5.01
CA ILE A 56 -3.89 -7.70 5.10
C ILE A 56 -2.93 -8.65 4.37
N ILE A 57 -3.14 -9.97 4.47
CA ILE A 57 -2.36 -10.97 3.72
C ILE A 57 -2.59 -10.82 2.21
N LEU A 58 -3.84 -10.65 1.77
CA LEU A 58 -4.15 -10.42 0.34
C LEU A 58 -3.52 -9.11 -0.17
N THR A 59 -3.50 -8.07 0.65
CA THR A 59 -2.81 -6.81 0.35
C THR A 59 -1.31 -7.06 0.17
N SER A 60 -0.68 -7.83 1.06
CA SER A 60 0.73 -8.19 0.94
C SER A 60 1.03 -8.99 -0.33
N ILE A 61 0.22 -10.02 -0.64
CA ILE A 61 0.39 -10.84 -1.84
C ILE A 61 0.30 -9.95 -3.08
N SER A 62 -0.68 -9.03 -3.11
CA SER A 62 -0.81 -8.06 -4.19
C SER A 62 0.43 -7.18 -4.35
N LEU A 63 1.04 -6.71 -3.26
CA LEU A 63 2.28 -5.93 -3.31
C LEU A 63 3.46 -6.77 -3.82
N PHE A 64 3.61 -8.02 -3.38
CA PHE A 64 4.66 -8.91 -3.89
C PHE A 64 4.52 -9.19 -5.40
N LEU A 65 3.29 -9.41 -5.86
CA LEU A 65 3.01 -9.58 -7.29
C LEU A 65 3.32 -8.30 -8.07
N LEU A 66 3.01 -7.12 -7.53
CA LEU A 66 3.38 -5.85 -8.15
C LEU A 66 4.90 -5.70 -8.25
N ALA A 67 5.63 -5.94 -7.17
CA ALA A 67 7.10 -5.88 -7.15
C ALA A 67 7.71 -6.82 -8.21
N LEU A 68 7.26 -8.06 -8.27
CA LEU A 68 7.70 -9.02 -9.28
C LEU A 68 7.32 -8.57 -10.70
N GLY A 69 6.12 -8.01 -10.86
CA GLY A 69 5.63 -7.46 -12.12
C GLY A 69 6.49 -6.32 -12.65
N LEU A 70 6.95 -5.43 -11.78
CA LEU A 70 7.86 -4.32 -12.10
C LEU A 70 9.21 -4.84 -12.64
N LEU A 71 9.81 -5.84 -12.00
CA LEU A 71 11.06 -6.45 -12.47
C LEU A 71 10.90 -7.14 -13.83
N ILE A 72 9.87 -8.00 -13.94
CA ILE A 72 9.69 -8.86 -15.11
C ILE A 72 9.26 -8.07 -16.36
N ASN A 73 8.30 -7.14 -16.24
CA ASN A 73 7.75 -6.45 -17.40
C ASN A 73 8.65 -5.32 -17.91
N PHE A 74 9.54 -4.79 -17.06
CA PHE A 74 10.41 -3.67 -17.40
C PHE A 74 11.90 -4.00 -17.30
N LYS A 75 12.28 -5.29 -17.35
CA LYS A 75 13.68 -5.76 -17.40
C LYS A 75 14.55 -5.09 -16.33
N ASN A 76 14.12 -5.16 -15.07
CA ASN A 76 14.81 -4.59 -13.91
C ASN A 76 14.95 -3.05 -13.90
N ARG A 77 14.27 -2.32 -14.80
CA ARG A 77 14.28 -0.83 -14.78
C ARG A 77 13.79 -0.25 -13.45
N PHE A 78 12.82 -0.89 -12.82
CA PHE A 78 12.20 -0.47 -11.56
C PHE A 78 12.73 -1.26 -10.36
N SER A 79 14.03 -1.53 -10.30
CA SER A 79 14.62 -2.39 -9.25
C SER A 79 14.45 -1.84 -7.84
N ILE A 80 14.72 -0.55 -7.64
CA ILE A 80 14.59 0.14 -6.35
C ILE A 80 13.12 0.14 -5.93
N SER A 81 12.23 0.56 -6.83
CA SER A 81 10.79 0.53 -6.56
C SER A 81 10.31 -0.87 -6.22
N SER A 82 10.78 -1.90 -6.93
CA SER A 82 10.40 -3.30 -6.66
C SER A 82 10.84 -3.75 -5.27
N ILE A 83 12.06 -3.42 -4.86
CA ILE A 83 12.57 -3.73 -3.51
C ILE A 83 11.74 -3.02 -2.45
N LEU A 84 11.46 -1.73 -2.63
CA LEU A 84 10.67 -0.95 -1.67
C LEU A 84 9.22 -1.45 -1.59
N VAL A 85 8.59 -1.80 -2.71
CA VAL A 85 7.24 -2.38 -2.73
C VAL A 85 7.22 -3.75 -2.06
N PHE A 86 8.23 -4.58 -2.32
CA PHE A 86 8.35 -5.88 -1.67
C PHE A 86 8.52 -5.72 -0.16
N ALA A 87 9.46 -4.89 0.27
CA ALA A 87 9.68 -4.61 1.69
C ALA A 87 8.40 -4.05 2.34
N PHE A 88 7.63 -3.21 1.63
CA PHE A 88 6.36 -2.72 2.13
C PHE A 88 5.36 -3.86 2.31
N GLY A 89 5.26 -4.79 1.36
CA GLY A 89 4.45 -6.01 1.51
C GLY A 89 4.82 -6.81 2.77
N VAL A 90 6.11 -6.97 3.06
CA VAL A 90 6.57 -7.66 4.28
C VAL A 90 5.98 -7.02 5.55
N THR A 91 5.89 -5.69 5.62
CA THR A 91 5.29 -5.01 6.80
C THR A 91 3.83 -5.42 7.04
N PHE A 92 3.08 -5.73 5.98
CA PHE A 92 1.70 -6.21 6.08
C PHE A 92 1.63 -7.63 6.62
N ILE A 93 2.55 -8.53 6.22
CA ILE A 93 2.65 -9.87 6.80
C ILE A 93 2.88 -9.78 8.31
N PHE A 94 3.80 -8.93 8.75
CA PHE A 94 4.03 -8.72 10.17
C PHE A 94 2.79 -8.15 10.88
N GLY A 95 2.11 -7.19 10.26
CA GLY A 95 0.87 -6.61 10.80
C GLY A 95 -0.32 -7.58 10.85
N ALA A 96 -0.33 -8.63 10.00
CA ALA A 96 -1.35 -9.67 10.04
C ALA A 96 -1.06 -10.75 11.09
N ILE A 97 0.20 -11.17 11.21
CA ILE A 97 0.60 -12.31 12.05
C ILE A 97 0.83 -11.89 13.49
N TYR A 98 1.46 -10.74 13.72
CA TYR A 98 1.86 -10.30 15.05
C TYR A 98 0.90 -9.22 15.58
N PRO A 99 0.26 -9.43 16.75
CA PRO A 99 -0.64 -8.45 17.34
C PRO A 99 0.13 -7.20 17.83
N ILE A 100 -0.57 -6.06 17.98
CA ILE A 100 0.01 -4.76 18.39
C ILE A 100 0.93 -4.83 19.62
N ASN A 101 0.65 -5.73 20.57
CA ASN A 101 1.43 -5.86 21.81
C ASN A 101 2.73 -6.68 21.64
N SER A 102 2.97 -7.24 20.44
CA SER A 102 4.18 -8.00 20.15
C SER A 102 5.31 -7.07 19.70
N PRO A 103 6.56 -7.26 20.17
CA PRO A 103 7.72 -6.53 19.64
C PRO A 103 7.87 -6.67 18.12
N TRP A 104 7.46 -7.81 17.57
CA TRP A 104 7.49 -8.07 16.13
C TRP A 104 6.51 -7.21 15.33
N HIS A 105 5.44 -6.70 15.95
CA HIS A 105 4.57 -5.73 15.31
C HIS A 105 5.31 -4.41 15.02
N GLY A 106 6.35 -4.09 15.80
CA GLY A 106 7.23 -2.95 15.58
C GLY A 106 7.98 -2.98 14.24
N PHE A 107 8.11 -4.16 13.59
CA PHE A 107 8.63 -4.24 12.21
C PHE A 107 7.73 -3.56 11.19
N TYR A 108 6.49 -3.22 11.54
CA TYR A 108 5.67 -2.28 10.75
C TYR A 108 6.38 -0.94 10.54
N GLY A 109 7.24 -0.52 11.48
CA GLY A 109 8.11 0.64 11.37
C GLY A 109 9.11 0.56 10.21
N LEU A 110 9.42 -0.63 9.66
CA LEU A 110 10.14 -0.71 8.39
C LEU A 110 9.38 0.03 7.30
N GLY A 111 8.05 0.05 7.33
CA GLY A 111 7.21 0.74 6.35
C GLY A 111 7.44 2.24 6.25
N LEU A 112 8.22 2.86 7.15
CA LEU A 112 8.58 4.28 7.06
C LEU A 112 9.26 4.66 5.75
N PHE A 113 10.00 3.75 5.09
CA PHE A 113 10.60 4.04 3.79
C PHE A 113 9.57 4.27 2.68
N ILE A 114 8.28 3.99 2.90
CA ILE A 114 7.23 4.14 1.87
C ILE A 114 7.15 5.58 1.34
N MET A 115 7.52 6.58 2.14
CA MET A 115 7.60 7.98 1.71
C MET A 115 8.64 8.22 0.59
N ILE A 116 9.66 7.36 0.47
CA ILE A 116 10.71 7.45 -0.56
C ILE A 116 10.24 6.83 -1.88
N LEU A 117 9.31 5.86 -1.81
CA LEU A 117 8.91 5.04 -2.96
C LEU A 117 8.40 5.85 -4.16
N PRO A 118 7.53 6.87 -4.02
CA PRO A 118 7.09 7.66 -5.17
C PRO A 118 8.23 8.40 -5.89
N PHE A 119 9.27 8.82 -5.15
CA PHE A 119 10.44 9.49 -5.72
C PHE A 119 11.37 8.50 -6.43
N ALA A 120 11.60 7.33 -5.83
CA ALA A 120 12.35 6.23 -6.46
C ALA A 120 11.68 5.79 -7.77
N PHE A 121 10.35 5.67 -7.75
CA PHE A 121 9.57 5.35 -8.95
C PHE A 121 9.75 6.39 -10.06
N LEU A 122 9.68 7.68 -9.74
CA LEU A 122 9.88 8.74 -10.74
C LEU A 122 11.31 8.76 -11.30
N TYR A 123 12.30 8.53 -10.45
CA TYR A 123 13.70 8.41 -10.88
C TYR A 123 13.86 7.26 -11.90
N GLU A 124 13.29 6.10 -11.61
CA GLU A 124 13.36 4.92 -12.47
C GLU A 124 12.47 5.01 -13.72
N LEU A 125 11.39 5.79 -13.65
CA LEU A 125 10.47 6.02 -14.76
C LEU A 125 11.21 6.58 -15.98
N ASN A 126 12.15 7.50 -15.77
CA ASN A 126 13.12 8.02 -16.76
C ASN A 126 12.55 8.10 -18.20
N ASN A 127 11.55 8.95 -18.41
CA ASN A 127 10.85 9.19 -19.68
C ASN A 127 10.02 8.03 -20.28
N LEU A 128 9.89 6.88 -19.61
CA LEU A 128 8.98 5.80 -20.03
C LEU A 128 7.53 6.29 -20.16
N ILE A 129 7.11 7.17 -19.25
CA ILE A 129 5.83 7.87 -19.29
C ILE A 129 6.13 9.36 -19.19
N ASN A 130 6.05 10.08 -20.31
CA ASN A 130 6.22 11.52 -20.35
C ASN A 130 4.89 12.24 -20.05
N ASN A 131 4.34 12.03 -18.86
CA ASN A 131 3.08 12.65 -18.42
C ASN A 131 3.31 13.47 -17.14
N ARG A 132 3.06 14.78 -17.22
CA ARG A 132 3.18 15.72 -16.08
C ARG A 132 2.27 15.35 -14.92
N THR A 133 1.10 14.78 -15.19
CA THR A 133 0.16 14.34 -14.15
C THR A 133 0.73 13.20 -13.33
N VAL A 134 1.41 12.24 -13.96
CA VAL A 134 2.08 11.13 -13.23
C VAL A 134 3.16 11.66 -12.30
N HIS A 135 3.96 12.62 -12.76
CA HIS A 135 4.99 13.26 -11.96
C HIS A 135 4.40 14.01 -10.77
N ARG A 136 3.40 14.87 -11.01
CA ARG A 136 2.75 15.65 -9.96
C ARG A 136 2.09 14.77 -8.91
N ILE A 137 1.31 13.77 -9.32
CA ILE A 137 0.63 12.86 -8.40
C ILE A 137 1.63 12.09 -7.54
N SER A 138 2.71 11.56 -8.14
CA SER A 138 3.74 10.84 -7.38
C SER A 138 4.49 11.75 -6.39
N ILE A 139 4.84 12.97 -6.78
CA ILE A 139 5.49 13.94 -5.87
C ILE A 139 4.56 14.28 -4.71
N VAL A 140 3.30 14.64 -4.99
CA VAL A 140 2.30 14.96 -3.97
C VAL A 140 2.08 13.77 -3.04
N ALA A 141 1.95 12.56 -3.58
CA ALA A 141 1.80 11.35 -2.78
C ALA A 141 3.00 11.13 -1.85
N GLY A 142 4.23 11.27 -2.36
CA GLY A 142 5.45 11.15 -1.54
C GLY A 142 5.49 12.16 -0.39
N PHE A 143 5.16 13.43 -0.65
CA PHE A 143 5.09 14.44 0.40
C PHE A 143 3.97 14.17 1.42
N LEU A 144 2.78 13.79 0.97
CA LEU A 144 1.67 13.45 1.88
C LEU A 144 2.01 12.23 2.75
N MET A 145 2.69 11.22 2.19
CA MET A 145 3.19 10.08 2.96
C MET A 145 4.22 10.52 4.01
N PHE A 146 5.18 11.37 3.62
CA PHE A 146 6.16 11.94 4.53
C PHE A 146 5.49 12.73 5.66
N PHE A 147 4.59 13.67 5.35
CA PHE A 147 3.93 14.51 6.34
C PHE A 147 3.12 13.70 7.35
N TYR A 148 2.39 12.68 6.90
CA TYR A 148 1.65 11.81 7.82
C TYR A 148 2.58 11.03 8.75
N LEU A 149 3.62 10.38 8.21
CA LEU A 149 4.54 9.59 9.02
C LEU A 149 5.35 10.44 9.99
N TRP A 150 5.77 11.63 9.56
CA TRP A 150 6.41 12.62 10.42
C TRP A 150 5.46 13.09 11.53
N SER A 151 4.19 13.39 11.20
CA SER A 151 3.15 13.77 12.17
C SER A 151 2.93 12.69 13.23
N MET A 152 2.92 11.41 12.83
CA MET A 152 2.82 10.28 13.77
C MET A 152 4.01 10.25 14.74
N ILE A 153 5.24 10.38 14.24
CA ILE A 153 6.46 10.38 15.07
C ILE A 153 6.50 11.60 16.00
N ALA A 154 6.09 12.76 15.49
CA ALA A 154 6.01 14.01 16.24
C ALA A 154 4.82 14.04 17.22
N SER A 155 4.00 12.98 17.28
CA SER A 155 2.80 12.90 18.14
C SER A 155 1.78 14.02 17.87
N LEU A 156 1.70 14.47 16.61
CA LEU A 156 0.73 15.46 16.15
C LEU A 156 -0.57 14.81 15.64
N ASP A 157 -0.62 13.48 15.59
CA ASP A 157 -1.80 12.73 15.18
C ASP A 157 -2.89 12.81 16.29
N PRO A 158 -4.09 13.33 15.99
CA PRO A 158 -5.15 13.50 16.99
C PRO A 158 -5.62 12.15 17.54
N VAL A 159 -5.45 11.92 18.84
CA VAL A 159 -5.77 10.64 19.51
C VAL A 159 -7.18 10.13 19.18
N ASN A 160 -8.19 11.02 19.18
CA ASN A 160 -9.58 10.65 18.93
C ASN A 160 -9.91 10.40 17.44
N TYR A 161 -9.01 10.80 16.52
CA TYR A 161 -9.19 10.70 15.07
C TYR A 161 -8.03 9.99 14.36
N ARG A 162 -7.15 9.31 15.12
CA ARG A 162 -6.02 8.52 14.60
C ARG A 162 -6.45 7.44 13.61
N GLY A 163 -7.69 6.99 13.75
CA GLY A 163 -8.29 6.09 12.79
C GLY A 163 -8.48 6.78 11.44
N LEU A 164 -9.19 7.91 11.43
CA LEU A 164 -9.45 8.71 10.23
C LEU A 164 -8.16 9.13 9.52
N THR A 165 -7.18 9.67 10.24
CA THR A 165 -5.90 10.11 9.66
C THR A 165 -5.15 8.94 9.01
N GLN A 166 -5.14 7.76 9.65
CA GLN A 166 -4.59 6.54 9.04
C GLN A 166 -5.31 6.14 7.75
N ARG A 167 -6.63 6.33 7.63
CA ARG A 167 -7.37 5.99 6.39
C ARG A 167 -7.05 6.99 5.29
N LEU A 168 -6.94 8.28 5.61
CA LEU A 168 -6.49 9.30 4.66
C LEU A 168 -5.10 8.98 4.13
N PHE A 169 -4.17 8.58 5.02
CA PHE A 169 -2.86 8.09 4.61
C PHE A 169 -2.97 6.83 3.71
N GLY A 170 -3.80 5.86 4.09
CA GLY A 170 -4.07 4.69 3.27
C GLY A 170 -4.58 5.05 1.87
N ILE A 171 -5.43 6.08 1.73
CA ILE A 171 -5.96 6.53 0.44
C ILE A 171 -4.82 7.04 -0.43
N VAL A 172 -3.88 7.80 0.14
CA VAL A 172 -2.69 8.27 -0.57
C VAL A 172 -1.83 7.09 -1.01
N VAL A 173 -1.51 6.16 -0.11
CA VAL A 173 -0.64 5.01 -0.39
C VAL A 173 -1.26 4.07 -1.43
N PHE A 174 -2.44 3.53 -1.16
CA PHE A 174 -3.07 2.54 -2.04
C PHE A 174 -3.65 3.18 -3.30
N GLY A 175 -4.12 4.42 -3.22
CA GLY A 175 -4.53 5.20 -4.39
C GLY A 175 -3.36 5.45 -5.32
N TRP A 176 -2.18 5.80 -4.79
CA TRP A 176 -0.97 5.94 -5.59
C TRP A 176 -0.58 4.61 -6.26
N PHE A 177 -0.57 3.51 -5.53
CA PHE A 177 -0.31 2.17 -6.09
C PHE A 177 -1.27 1.80 -7.22
N SER A 178 -2.57 2.02 -7.01
CA SER A 178 -3.59 1.77 -8.02
C SER A 178 -3.36 2.61 -9.27
N PHE A 179 -3.09 3.91 -9.08
CA PHE A 179 -2.82 4.85 -10.15
C PHE A 179 -1.58 4.46 -10.98
N ILE A 180 -0.43 4.19 -10.34
CA ILE A 180 0.79 3.82 -11.09
C ILE A 180 0.62 2.47 -11.80
N SER A 181 -0.09 1.53 -11.18
CA SER A 181 -0.35 0.21 -11.78
C SER A 181 -1.21 0.34 -13.04
N TYR A 182 -2.20 1.22 -13.02
CA TYR A 182 -2.99 1.56 -14.20
C TYR A 182 -2.10 2.15 -15.32
N GLN A 183 -1.29 3.17 -14.99
CA GLN A 183 -0.43 3.84 -15.97
C GLN A 183 0.59 2.89 -16.62
N LEU A 184 1.24 2.04 -15.82
CA LEU A 184 2.19 1.04 -16.31
C LEU A 184 1.51 -0.05 -17.14
N ASN A 185 0.30 -0.45 -16.76
CA ASN A 185 -0.49 -1.41 -17.53
C ASN A 185 -0.83 -0.88 -18.93
N GLU A 186 -1.15 0.41 -19.07
CA GLU A 186 -1.38 1.04 -20.37
C GLU A 186 -0.10 1.08 -21.23
N VAL A 187 1.07 1.30 -20.63
CA VAL A 187 2.36 1.20 -21.35
C VAL A 187 2.59 -0.22 -21.87
N ILE A 188 2.31 -1.23 -21.06
CA ILE A 188 2.47 -2.64 -21.46
C ILE A 188 1.55 -2.98 -22.63
N LYS A 189 0.26 -2.59 -22.56
CA LYS A 189 -0.69 -2.82 -23.65
C LYS A 189 -0.23 -2.19 -24.97
N LYS A 190 0.22 -0.93 -24.93
CA LYS A 190 0.72 -0.23 -26.14
C LYS A 190 1.92 -0.95 -26.75
N LYS A 191 2.86 -1.42 -25.93
CA LYS A 191 4.01 -2.20 -26.42
C LYS A 191 3.58 -3.52 -27.08
N SER A 192 2.61 -4.21 -26.51
CA SER A 192 2.10 -5.46 -27.09
C SER A 192 1.38 -5.24 -28.42
N TYR A 193 0.66 -4.12 -28.57
CA TYR A 193 -0.03 -3.79 -29.82
C TYR A 193 0.93 -3.50 -30.97
N ASN A 194 2.07 -2.84 -30.70
CA ASN A 194 3.06 -2.49 -31.72
C ASN A 194 3.96 -3.66 -32.17
N LEU A 195 3.80 -4.84 -31.58
CA LEU A 195 4.58 -6.05 -31.90
C LEU A 195 3.78 -7.08 -32.72
N ASN A 196 2.50 -6.80 -32.99
CA ASN A 196 1.61 -7.58 -33.84
C ASN A 196 1.29 -6.78 -35.11
#